data_AF-Q2JID6-F1
#
_entry.id   AF-Q2JID6-F1
#
_cell.length_a   1.000
_cell.length_b   1.000
_cell.length_c   1.000
_cell.angle_alpha   90.00
_cell.angle_beta   90.00
_cell.angle_gamma   90.00
#
_symmetry.space_group_name_H-M   'P 1'
#
loop_
_entity.id
_entity.type
_entity.pdbx_description
1 polymer ?
#
loop_
_entity_poly.entity_id
_entity_poly.type
_entity_poly.pdbx_seq_one_letter_code
_entity_poly.pdbx_strand_id
1 'polypeptide(L)'
;MSQTVSVRCKLIVPQELRQEIDRTLQGFANACNQILDTAKQKNCWNTAKLHHLVYRPVRAATGLKANHVCQALRRVISNAKAVKQVHKFRPTSLTLDARTFKYRESDQAVGVTLMSGRVWLKLKIGGYQIALLRGQKPTSATLSKTKQGDYYINIAVELDTPPTGKTPKVIGVDLGRRDIATASNGRSWSGEHIQAVRDRFSRVRAKVQSKRTRSSRRLLRRLSGRERRYQTWLNHNISKTLVRDAQAIGAALAFEDLTGIRDCLNQKSRSKAERRRTNNWAFYQLRMFVAYKAAIAGVPVVLVPPAYTSQTCHKCLHIHPERGKSYRNGKSFKCGHCGWEGDADHNAAQVISLLGATVNSPEIPKLSCPLGPLGIGIKPAPCA
;
A
#
# COMPACT_ATOMS: atom_id res chain seq x y z
N MET A 1 3.60 -12.74 16.08
CA MET A 1 4.52 -11.83 15.35
C MET A 1 4.09 -10.41 15.68
N SER A 2 4.90 -9.38 15.44
CA SER A 2 4.45 -7.98 15.63
C SER A 2 4.41 -7.25 14.30
N GLN A 3 3.40 -6.38 14.12
CA GLN A 3 3.27 -5.53 12.95
C GLN A 3 3.22 -4.07 13.36
N THR A 4 4.14 -3.27 12.82
CA THR A 4 4.14 -1.82 13.04
C THR A 4 3.12 -1.14 12.14
N VAL A 5 2.13 -0.48 12.74
CA VAL A 5 1.13 0.35 12.06
C VAL A 5 1.39 1.82 12.37
N SER A 6 1.33 2.67 11.34
CA SER A 6 1.43 4.11 11.52
C SER A 6 0.04 4.75 11.61
N VAL A 7 -0.31 5.25 12.80
CA VAL A 7 -1.57 5.94 13.08
C VAL A 7 -1.37 7.43 12.80
N ARG A 8 -2.01 7.92 11.72
CA ARG A 8 -1.97 9.34 11.36
C ARG A 8 -3.02 10.13 12.13
N CYS A 9 -2.56 11.05 12.98
CA CYS A 9 -3.40 11.89 13.83
C CYS A 9 -3.22 13.37 13.45
N LYS A 10 -4.32 14.12 13.32
CA LYS A 10 -4.25 15.58 13.11
C LYS A 10 -3.96 16.27 14.44
N LEU A 11 -3.09 17.28 14.45
CA LEU A 11 -2.78 18.05 15.64
C LEU A 11 -3.64 19.31 15.73
N ILE A 12 -4.07 19.65 16.94
CA ILE A 12 -4.63 20.96 17.26
C ILE A 12 -3.47 21.84 17.71
N VAL A 13 -3.04 22.74 16.82
CA VAL A 13 -1.86 23.59 17.04
C VAL A 13 -2.28 25.05 17.22
N PRO A 14 -2.09 25.62 18.42
CA PRO A 14 -2.25 27.06 18.69
C PRO A 14 -1.41 27.91 17.73
N GLN A 15 -1.88 29.10 17.39
CA GLN A 15 -1.24 29.96 16.39
C GLN A 15 0.20 30.34 16.76
N GLU A 16 0.44 30.61 18.05
CA GLU A 16 1.76 30.95 18.62
C GLU A 16 2.80 29.85 18.36
N LEU A 17 2.41 28.58 18.55
CA LEU A 17 3.30 27.44 18.39
C LEU A 17 3.60 27.07 16.94
N ARG A 18 2.82 27.57 15.97
CA ARG A 18 3.03 27.24 14.54
C ARG A 18 4.39 27.71 14.04
N GLN A 19 4.79 28.92 14.40
CA GLN A 19 6.07 29.48 13.98
C GLN A 19 7.24 28.67 14.56
N GLU A 20 7.10 28.22 15.80
CA GLU A 20 8.13 27.43 16.48
C GLU A 20 8.28 26.03 15.88
N ILE A 21 7.16 25.36 15.59
CA ILE A 21 7.17 24.07 14.88
C ILE A 21 7.83 24.24 13.51
N ASP A 22 7.49 25.30 12.77
CA ASP A 22 8.07 25.57 11.46
C ASP A 22 9.58 25.83 11.52
N ARG A 23 10.04 26.61 12.50
CA ARG A 23 11.48 26.81 12.76
C ARG A 23 12.17 25.49 13.06
N THR A 24 11.56 24.63 13.89
CA THR A 24 12.11 23.31 14.22
C THR A 24 12.18 22.41 12.97
N LEU A 25 11.13 22.38 12.15
CA LEU A 25 11.09 21.63 10.88
C LEU A 25 12.14 22.14 9.88
N GLN A 26 12.34 23.45 9.82
CA GLN A 26 13.37 24.08 8.99
C GLN A 26 14.77 23.73 9.49
N GLY A 27 15.04 23.86 10.78
CA GLY A 27 16.30 23.47 11.40
C GLY A 27 16.63 22.00 11.11
N PHE A 28 15.64 21.11 11.25
CA PHE A 28 15.82 19.68 10.96
C PHE A 28 16.12 19.38 9.49
N ALA A 29 15.46 20.07 8.55
CA ALA A 29 15.77 19.93 7.12
C ALA A 29 17.17 20.47 6.79
N ASN A 30 17.56 21.61 7.38
CA ASN A 30 18.90 22.18 7.23
C ASN A 30 19.96 21.22 7.76
N ALA A 31 19.75 20.63 8.94
CA ALA A 31 20.62 19.60 9.50
C ALA A 31 20.77 18.41 8.54
N CYS A 32 19.66 17.87 8.01
CA CYS A 32 19.73 16.76 7.05
C CYS A 32 20.53 17.12 5.79
N ASN A 33 20.36 18.34 5.26
CA ASN A 33 21.08 18.78 4.06
C ASN A 33 22.58 18.96 4.34
N GLN A 34 22.96 19.60 5.44
CA GLN A 34 24.36 19.77 5.83
C GLN A 34 25.06 18.42 6.05
N ILE A 35 24.37 17.47 6.70
CA ILE A 35 24.86 16.09 6.88
C ILE A 35 25.01 15.39 5.52
N LEU A 36 24.02 15.53 4.63
CA LEU A 36 24.06 14.94 3.29
C LEU A 36 25.23 15.48 2.46
N ASP A 37 25.47 16.78 2.50
CA ASP A 37 26.56 17.43 1.76
C ASP A 37 27.92 16.96 2.29
N THR A 38 28.07 16.90 3.61
CA THR A 38 29.31 16.37 4.24
C THR A 38 29.53 14.90 3.93
N ALA A 39 28.47 14.08 3.97
CA ALA A 39 28.53 12.66 3.64
C ALA A 39 28.97 12.41 2.20
N LYS A 40 28.48 13.24 1.25
CA LYS A 40 28.89 13.19 -0.16
C LYS A 40 30.33 13.65 -0.35
N GLN A 41 30.71 14.79 0.22
CA GLN A 41 32.06 15.36 0.10
C GLN A 41 33.14 14.42 0.65
N LYS A 42 32.89 13.80 1.81
CA LYS A 42 33.84 12.88 2.46
C LYS A 42 33.63 11.41 2.09
N ASN A 43 32.69 11.14 1.18
CA ASN A 43 32.24 9.79 0.81
C ASN A 43 32.03 8.84 2.01
N CYS A 44 31.37 9.33 3.07
CA CYS A 44 31.22 8.62 4.33
C CYS A 44 29.74 8.34 4.64
N TRP A 45 29.37 7.06 4.57
CA TRP A 45 27.99 6.59 4.81
C TRP A 45 27.86 5.72 6.07
N ASN A 46 28.95 5.48 6.78
CA ASN A 46 28.94 4.79 8.06
C ASN A 46 28.38 5.72 9.17
N THR A 47 27.39 5.24 9.91
CA THR A 47 26.66 6.03 10.91
C THR A 47 27.56 6.59 12.01
N ALA A 48 28.44 5.77 12.59
CA ALA A 48 29.30 6.19 13.70
C ALA A 48 30.35 7.19 13.22
N LYS A 49 31.05 6.89 12.12
CA LYS A 49 32.06 7.79 11.55
C LYS A 49 31.45 9.13 11.15
N LEU A 50 30.30 9.11 10.47
CA LEU A 50 29.62 10.34 10.07
C LEU A 50 29.16 11.15 11.29
N HIS A 51 28.70 10.51 12.36
CA HIS A 51 28.29 11.18 13.60
C HIS A 51 29.44 12.01 14.19
N HIS A 52 30.64 11.44 14.33
CA HIS A 52 31.79 12.18 14.86
C HIS A 52 32.16 13.40 14.01
N LEU A 53 31.99 13.31 12.69
CA LEU A 53 32.29 14.40 11.76
C LEU A 53 31.26 15.53 11.79
N VAL A 54 29.96 15.20 11.88
CA VAL A 54 28.88 16.18 11.65
C VAL A 54 28.19 16.65 12.91
N TYR A 55 28.24 15.90 14.02
CA TYR A 55 27.39 16.16 15.19
C TYR A 55 27.61 17.57 15.78
N ARG A 56 28.85 17.92 16.12
CA ARG A 56 29.20 19.24 16.69
C ARG A 56 28.87 20.40 15.74
N PRO A 57 29.34 20.42 14.46
CA PRO A 57 29.08 21.54 13.56
C PRO A 57 27.60 21.71 13.23
N VAL A 58 26.87 20.61 13.01
CA VAL A 58 25.42 20.68 12.71
C VAL A 58 24.63 21.16 13.91
N ARG A 59 24.98 20.72 15.13
CA ARG A 59 24.31 21.17 16.35
C ARG A 59 24.51 22.67 16.58
N ALA A 60 25.74 23.16 16.39
CA ALA A 60 26.03 24.59 16.51
C ALA A 60 25.28 25.43 15.46
N ALA A 61 25.26 24.98 14.20
CA ALA A 61 24.64 25.72 13.11
C ALA A 61 23.09 25.76 13.17
N THR A 62 22.46 24.70 13.68
CA THR A 62 20.99 24.57 13.63
C THR A 62 20.28 24.85 14.95
N GLY A 63 21.01 24.91 16.08
CA GLY A 63 20.42 25.07 17.41
C GLY A 63 19.52 23.91 17.85
N LEU A 64 19.51 22.79 17.12
CA LEU A 64 18.67 21.65 17.42
C LEU A 64 19.12 20.94 18.70
N LYS A 65 18.15 20.33 19.41
CA LYS A 65 18.44 19.41 20.51
C LYS A 65 19.22 18.20 19.99
N ALA A 66 20.08 17.62 20.83
CA ALA A 66 20.97 16.52 20.47
C ALA A 66 20.25 15.35 19.77
N ASN A 67 19.10 14.92 20.32
CA ASN A 67 18.32 13.83 19.75
C ASN A 67 17.84 14.13 18.32
N HIS A 68 17.46 15.38 18.02
CA HIS A 68 17.04 15.77 16.66
C HIS A 68 18.20 15.68 15.67
N VAL A 69 19.42 16.04 16.06
CA VAL A 69 20.60 15.88 15.19
C VAL A 69 20.85 14.39 14.90
N CYS A 70 20.75 13.52 15.91
CA CYS A 70 20.87 12.08 15.73
C CYS A 70 19.78 11.51 14.81
N GLN A 71 18.53 11.97 14.94
CA GLN A 71 17.44 11.57 14.04
C GLN A 71 17.65 12.08 12.60
N ALA A 72 18.20 13.29 12.44
CA ALA A 72 18.54 13.83 11.12
C ALA A 72 19.58 12.95 10.42
N LEU A 73 20.62 12.53 11.15
CA LEU A 73 21.65 11.63 10.66
C LEU A 73 21.09 10.26 10.24
N ARG A 74 20.28 9.64 11.11
CA ARG A 74 19.60 8.36 10.78
C ARG A 74 18.73 8.49 9.53
N ARG A 75 18.00 9.60 9.39
CA ARG A 75 17.17 9.86 8.21
C ARG A 75 17.98 9.95 6.93
N VAL A 76 19.12 10.65 6.95
CA VAL A 76 20.00 10.77 5.77
C VAL A 76 20.51 9.41 5.33
N ILE A 77 21.05 8.62 6.26
CA ILE A 77 21.61 7.30 5.96
C ILE A 77 20.53 6.32 5.48
N SER A 78 19.37 6.29 6.15
CA SER A 78 18.26 5.44 5.74
C SER A 78 17.77 5.76 4.32
N ASN A 79 17.68 7.05 3.96
CA ASN A 79 17.28 7.46 2.61
C ASN A 79 18.35 7.13 1.56
N ALA A 80 19.63 7.26 1.89
CA ALA A 80 20.73 6.90 1.00
C ALA A 80 20.76 5.40 0.69
N LYS A 81 20.37 4.55 1.64
CA LYS A 81 20.19 3.10 1.42
C LYS A 81 18.96 2.77 0.59
N ALA A 82 17.89 3.55 0.73
CA ALA A 82 16.60 3.27 0.10
C ALA A 82 16.52 3.74 -1.37
N VAL A 83 17.30 4.75 -1.77
CA VAL A 83 17.19 5.40 -3.08
C VAL A 83 18.57 5.60 -3.67
N LYS A 84 18.70 5.40 -5.00
CA LYS A 84 19.97 5.60 -5.74
C LYS A 84 20.59 6.98 -5.54
N GLN A 85 19.77 8.04 -5.45
CA GLN A 85 20.25 9.40 -5.27
C GLN A 85 19.30 10.21 -4.38
N VAL A 86 19.89 10.84 -3.35
CA VAL A 86 19.18 11.79 -2.49
C VAL A 86 19.60 13.21 -2.89
N HIS A 87 18.63 14.00 -3.34
CA HIS A 87 18.88 15.38 -3.78
C HIS A 87 18.86 16.37 -2.60
N LYS A 88 17.70 16.56 -1.96
CA LYS A 88 17.51 17.56 -0.90
C LYS A 88 16.36 17.18 0.03
N PHE A 89 16.53 17.43 1.31
CA PHE A 89 15.50 17.33 2.34
C PHE A 89 14.73 18.65 2.47
N ARG A 90 13.40 18.55 2.51
CA ARG A 90 12.49 19.69 2.66
C ARG A 90 12.00 19.79 4.12
N PRO A 91 11.61 20.99 4.59
CA PRO A 91 11.12 21.24 5.95
C PRO A 91 9.66 20.78 6.13
N THR A 92 9.40 19.50 5.84
CA THR A 92 8.05 18.94 5.83
C THR A 92 7.81 17.94 6.94
N SER A 93 8.86 17.38 7.55
CA SER A 93 8.71 16.38 8.59
C SER A 93 9.92 16.30 9.51
N LEU A 94 9.66 15.86 10.74
CA LEU A 94 10.62 15.61 11.82
C LEU A 94 10.35 14.23 12.42
N THR A 95 11.37 13.40 12.48
CA THR A 95 11.30 12.08 13.13
C THR A 95 11.58 12.23 14.62
N LEU A 96 10.76 11.60 15.45
CA LEU A 96 10.80 11.64 16.90
C LEU A 96 10.95 10.23 17.46
N ASP A 97 11.75 10.11 18.52
CA ASP A 97 12.01 8.88 19.28
C ASP A 97 11.45 8.93 20.70
N ALA A 98 11.68 7.89 21.49
CA ALA A 98 11.13 7.75 22.83
C ALA A 98 11.52 8.89 23.78
N ARG A 99 12.63 9.58 23.51
CA ARG A 99 13.10 10.73 24.31
C ARG A 99 12.38 12.00 23.89
N THR A 100 12.08 12.16 22.60
CA THR A 100 11.52 13.38 22.01
C THR A 100 10.01 13.31 21.76
N PHE A 101 9.40 12.15 21.95
CA PHE A 101 7.98 11.88 21.77
C PHE A 101 7.42 11.10 22.96
N LYS A 102 6.17 11.41 23.33
CA LYS A 102 5.41 10.70 24.36
C LYS A 102 3.94 10.89 24.06
N TYR A 103 3.18 9.82 24.09
CA TYR A 103 1.74 9.85 23.96
C TYR A 103 1.10 9.76 25.35
N ARG A 104 0.05 10.55 25.58
CA ARG A 104 -0.75 10.53 26.79
C ARG A 104 -2.20 10.24 26.41
N GLU A 105 -2.68 9.09 26.88
CA GLU A 105 -4.01 8.58 26.51
C GLU A 105 -5.15 9.35 27.22
N SER A 106 -4.95 9.81 28.45
CA SER A 106 -5.98 10.45 29.28
C SER A 106 -6.63 11.67 28.64
N ASP A 107 -5.85 12.50 27.94
CA ASP A 107 -6.31 13.71 27.26
C ASP A 107 -6.07 13.67 25.75
N GLN A 108 -5.70 12.50 25.22
CA GLN A 108 -5.37 12.28 23.81
C GLN A 108 -4.37 13.33 23.29
N ALA A 109 -3.29 13.56 24.03
CA ALA A 109 -2.25 14.51 23.70
C ALA A 109 -0.90 13.85 23.42
N VAL A 110 -0.05 14.57 22.69
CA VAL A 110 1.32 14.16 22.40
C VAL A 110 2.29 15.23 22.88
N GLY A 111 3.31 14.79 23.60
CA GLY A 111 4.43 15.62 24.02
C GLY A 111 5.53 15.54 22.97
N VAL A 112 5.74 16.63 22.23
CA VAL A 112 6.74 16.75 21.17
C VAL A 112 7.85 17.71 21.60
N THR A 113 9.10 17.26 21.52
CA THR A 113 10.25 18.14 21.77
C THR A 113 10.53 19.01 20.55
N LEU A 114 10.42 20.32 20.72
CA LEU A 114 10.80 21.36 19.77
C LEU A 114 12.19 21.92 20.14
N MET A 115 12.59 23.01 19.49
CA MET A 115 13.83 23.73 19.83
C MET A 115 13.76 24.43 21.18
N SER A 116 12.61 25.02 21.55
CA SER A 116 12.46 25.69 22.86
C SER A 116 12.38 24.68 24.02
N GLY A 117 11.67 23.58 23.81
CA GLY A 117 11.40 22.62 24.86
C GLY A 117 10.35 21.59 24.45
N ARG A 118 9.83 20.84 25.41
CA ARG A 118 8.77 19.85 25.15
C ARG A 118 7.40 20.53 25.27
N VAL A 119 6.59 20.41 24.22
CA VAL A 119 5.26 20.99 24.16
C VAL A 119 4.21 19.88 24.04
N TRP A 120 3.10 20.03 24.74
CA TRP A 120 1.97 19.11 24.67
C TRP A 120 0.92 19.63 23.69
N LEU A 121 0.54 18.79 22.73
CA LEU A 121 -0.43 19.11 21.68
C LEU A 121 -1.57 18.11 21.70
N LYS A 122 -2.82 18.60 21.73
CA LYS A 122 -4.01 17.75 21.66
C LYS A 122 -4.18 17.19 20.25
N LEU A 123 -4.64 15.95 20.17
CA LEU A 123 -4.95 15.26 18.91
C LEU A 123 -6.42 15.49 18.53
N LYS A 124 -6.66 15.84 17.27
CA LYS A 124 -7.98 15.80 16.65
C LYS A 124 -8.17 14.44 15.96
N ILE A 125 -8.65 13.46 16.73
CA ILE A 125 -8.78 12.05 16.32
C ILE A 125 -10.21 11.54 16.53
N GLY A 126 -10.57 10.48 15.81
CA GLY A 126 -11.86 9.80 15.95
C GLY A 126 -11.72 8.39 16.55
N GLY A 127 -12.84 7.67 16.64
CA GLY A 127 -12.91 6.36 17.30
C GLY A 127 -11.92 5.32 16.74
N TYR A 128 -11.65 5.34 15.43
CA TYR A 128 -10.68 4.42 14.81
C TYR A 128 -9.25 4.61 15.35
N GLN A 129 -8.76 5.86 15.41
CA GLN A 129 -7.44 6.13 15.95
C GLN A 129 -7.37 5.86 17.45
N ILE A 130 -8.43 6.20 18.18
CA ILE A 130 -8.52 5.93 19.62
C ILE A 130 -8.43 4.42 19.88
N ALA A 131 -9.16 3.60 19.11
CA ALA A 131 -9.12 2.14 19.24
C ALA A 131 -7.72 1.57 18.98
N LEU A 132 -6.96 2.12 18.04
CA LEU A 132 -5.59 1.68 17.75
C LEU A 132 -4.55 2.14 18.78
N LEU A 133 -4.80 3.26 19.47
CA LEU A 133 -3.87 3.82 20.45
C LEU A 133 -4.19 3.38 21.88
N ARG A 134 -5.38 2.84 22.13
CA ARG A 134 -5.83 2.43 23.46
C ARG A 134 -4.90 1.39 24.06
N GLY A 135 -4.39 1.66 25.27
CA GLY A 135 -3.48 0.76 25.99
C GLY A 135 -2.07 0.66 25.38
N GLN A 136 -1.77 1.40 24.31
CA GLN A 136 -0.49 1.35 23.62
C GLN A 136 0.48 2.40 24.17
N LYS A 137 1.78 2.05 24.21
CA LYS A 137 2.87 2.95 24.64
C LYS A 137 3.83 3.23 23.48
N PRO A 138 3.38 3.96 22.44
CA PRO A 138 4.18 4.19 21.25
C PRO A 138 5.44 4.99 21.58
N THR A 139 6.57 4.52 21.04
CA THR A 139 7.90 5.10 21.31
C THR A 139 8.40 5.98 20.17
N SER A 140 7.87 5.83 18.96
CA SER A 140 8.32 6.60 17.81
C SER A 140 7.17 7.26 17.07
N ALA A 141 7.44 8.45 16.54
CA ALA A 141 6.47 9.20 15.77
C ALA A 141 7.16 10.08 14.72
N THR A 142 6.42 10.48 13.69
CA THR A 142 6.90 11.47 12.72
C THR A 142 5.92 12.64 12.68
N LEU A 143 6.39 13.81 13.11
CA LEU A 143 5.67 15.07 12.93
C LEU A 143 5.78 15.48 11.45
N SER A 144 4.69 15.92 10.85
CA SER A 144 4.62 16.30 9.44
C SER A 144 3.73 17.50 9.19
N LYS A 145 4.14 18.34 8.24
CA LYS A 145 3.41 19.51 7.76
C LYS A 145 2.92 19.29 6.35
N THR A 146 1.65 19.55 6.12
CA THR A 146 1.05 19.52 4.78
C THR A 146 1.27 20.84 4.04
N LYS A 147 1.11 20.81 2.71
CA LYS A 147 1.16 22.03 1.87
C LYS A 147 0.11 23.08 2.23
N GLN A 148 -0.95 22.68 2.93
CA GLN A 148 -2.03 23.55 3.38
C GLN A 148 -1.74 24.20 4.74
N GLY A 149 -0.62 23.85 5.40
CA GLY A 149 -0.26 24.36 6.72
C GLY A 149 -0.82 23.54 7.89
N ASP A 150 -1.57 22.47 7.62
CA ASP A 150 -2.01 21.54 8.67
C ASP A 150 -0.86 20.65 9.16
N TYR A 151 -0.83 20.41 10.46
CA TYR A 151 0.13 19.53 11.14
C TYR A 151 -0.49 18.18 11.48
N TYR A 152 0.27 17.11 11.24
CA TYR A 152 -0.09 15.73 11.57
C TYR A 152 1.07 15.07 12.29
N ILE A 153 0.75 14.18 13.22
CA ILE A 153 1.72 13.26 13.81
C ILE A 153 1.37 11.85 13.40
N ASN A 154 2.36 11.13 12.86
CA ASN A 154 2.22 9.73 12.49
C ASN A 154 2.86 8.90 13.60
N ILE A 155 2.04 8.31 14.47
CA ILE A 155 2.47 7.55 15.64
C ILE A 155 2.69 6.10 15.21
N ALA A 156 3.87 5.53 15.47
CA ALA A 156 4.12 4.13 15.19
C ALA A 156 3.68 3.29 16.39
N VAL A 157 2.79 2.34 16.14
CA VAL A 157 2.26 1.40 17.12
C VAL A 157 2.65 0.00 16.67
N GLU A 158 3.21 -0.79 17.57
CA GLU A 158 3.46 -2.21 17.34
C GLU A 158 2.24 -2.98 17.84
N LEU A 159 1.58 -3.68 16.93
CA LEU A 159 0.44 -4.53 17.24
C LEU A 159 0.89 -5.98 17.22
N ASP A 160 0.56 -6.71 18.28
CA ASP A 160 0.74 -8.15 18.29
C ASP A 160 -0.25 -8.77 17.30
N THR A 161 0.30 -9.52 16.35
CA THR A 161 -0.49 -10.23 15.36
C THR A 161 -0.62 -11.69 15.76
N PRO A 162 -1.85 -12.23 15.77
CA PRO A 162 -2.05 -13.65 16.00
C PRO A 162 -1.33 -14.47 14.92
N PRO A 163 -0.79 -15.64 15.28
CA PRO A 163 -0.12 -16.48 14.30
C PRO A 163 -1.10 -16.86 13.20
N THR A 164 -0.68 -16.70 11.95
CA THR A 164 -1.46 -17.16 10.80
C THR A 164 -1.40 -18.69 10.74
N GLY A 165 -2.47 -19.35 11.17
CA GLY A 165 -2.59 -20.81 11.04
C GLY A 165 -2.74 -21.24 9.58
N LYS A 166 -2.46 -22.52 9.28
CA LYS A 166 -2.83 -23.12 7.99
C LYS A 166 -4.32 -23.44 8.02
N THR A 167 -5.06 -23.01 7.01
CA THR A 167 -6.48 -23.34 6.86
C THR A 167 -6.72 -23.97 5.48
N PRO A 168 -7.50 -25.06 5.41
CA PRO A 168 -7.88 -25.67 4.14
C PRO A 168 -8.90 -24.82 3.37
N LYS A 169 -9.61 -23.90 4.05
CA LYS A 169 -10.58 -23.02 3.41
C LYS A 169 -9.85 -21.84 2.80
N VAL A 170 -10.11 -21.57 1.53
CA VAL A 170 -9.52 -20.45 0.81
C VAL A 170 -10.62 -19.65 0.12
N ILE A 171 -10.46 -18.33 0.12
CA ILE A 171 -11.21 -17.42 -0.73
C ILE A 171 -10.23 -16.89 -1.78
N GLY A 172 -10.33 -17.41 -2.99
CA GLY A 172 -9.66 -16.83 -4.16
C GLY A 172 -10.30 -15.50 -4.56
N VAL A 173 -9.46 -14.51 -4.87
CA VAL A 173 -9.86 -13.18 -5.30
C VAL A 173 -9.18 -12.87 -6.64
N ASP A 174 -9.98 -12.85 -7.70
CA ASP A 174 -9.57 -12.37 -9.02
C ASP A 174 -9.58 -10.84 -9.04
N LEU A 175 -8.57 -10.23 -9.64
CA LEU A 175 -8.39 -8.78 -9.71
C LEU A 175 -8.45 -8.31 -11.17
N GLY A 176 -9.62 -7.82 -11.57
CA GLY A 176 -9.90 -7.48 -12.96
C GLY A 176 -9.70 -6.01 -13.35
N ARG A 177 -9.76 -5.75 -14.66
CA ARG A 177 -9.80 -4.39 -15.25
C ARG A 177 -11.21 -3.81 -15.31
N ARG A 178 -12.21 -4.68 -15.48
CA ARG A 178 -13.63 -4.32 -15.60
C ARG A 178 -14.28 -4.30 -14.24
N ASP A 179 -14.18 -5.41 -13.51
CA ASP A 179 -14.55 -5.49 -12.10
C ASP A 179 -13.30 -5.46 -11.23
N ILE A 180 -13.39 -4.81 -10.07
CA ILE A 180 -12.21 -4.49 -9.24
C ILE A 180 -11.60 -5.75 -8.64
N ALA A 181 -12.50 -6.53 -8.09
CA ALA A 181 -12.23 -7.76 -7.41
C ALA A 181 -13.48 -8.61 -7.54
N THR A 182 -13.29 -9.90 -7.79
CA THR A 182 -14.33 -10.92 -7.76
C THR A 182 -13.82 -12.03 -6.86
N ALA A 183 -14.58 -12.36 -5.83
CA ALA A 183 -14.23 -13.37 -4.86
C ALA A 183 -15.02 -14.66 -5.13
N SER A 184 -14.38 -15.80 -4.86
CA SER A 184 -14.96 -17.15 -4.97
C SER A 184 -16.20 -17.36 -4.09
N ASN A 185 -16.37 -16.57 -3.02
CA ASN A 185 -17.56 -16.58 -2.17
C ASN A 185 -18.78 -15.82 -2.78
N GLY A 186 -18.70 -15.45 -4.06
CA GLY A 186 -19.78 -14.78 -4.80
C GLY A 186 -19.80 -13.26 -4.64
N ARG A 187 -18.94 -12.66 -3.81
CA ARG A 187 -18.83 -11.20 -3.73
C ARG A 187 -18.07 -10.65 -4.93
N SER A 188 -18.63 -9.62 -5.56
CA SER A 188 -17.97 -8.86 -6.61
C SER A 188 -18.05 -7.37 -6.32
N TRP A 189 -17.03 -6.63 -6.73
CA TRP A 189 -16.99 -5.17 -6.66
C TRP A 189 -17.01 -4.62 -8.08
N SER A 190 -18.23 -4.35 -8.57
CA SER A 190 -18.44 -3.91 -9.94
C SER A 190 -17.70 -2.61 -10.24
N GLY A 191 -17.03 -2.57 -11.38
CA GLY A 191 -16.23 -1.40 -11.73
C GLY A 191 -17.01 -0.30 -12.44
N GLU A 192 -18.27 -0.49 -12.82
CA GLU A 192 -19.02 0.47 -13.66
C GLU A 192 -19.15 1.85 -13.01
N HIS A 193 -19.66 1.90 -11.77
CA HIS A 193 -19.78 3.17 -11.04
C HIS A 193 -18.41 3.82 -10.82
N ILE A 194 -17.40 3.01 -10.50
CA ILE A 194 -16.02 3.46 -10.27
C ILE A 194 -15.39 3.99 -11.57
N GLN A 195 -15.69 3.35 -12.69
CA GLN A 195 -15.24 3.75 -14.02
C GLN A 195 -15.89 5.06 -14.44
N ALA A 196 -17.20 5.24 -14.19
CA ALA A 196 -17.89 6.50 -14.40
C ALA A 196 -17.28 7.65 -13.58
N VAL A 197 -16.98 7.41 -12.31
CA VAL A 197 -16.29 8.38 -11.44
C VAL A 197 -14.89 8.74 -11.98
N ARG A 198 -14.13 7.75 -12.46
CA ARG A 198 -12.79 7.97 -13.05
C ARG A 198 -12.85 8.72 -14.37
N ASP A 199 -13.83 8.39 -15.22
CA ASP A 199 -14.02 9.06 -16.50
C ASP A 199 -14.49 10.50 -16.29
N ARG A 200 -15.30 10.77 -15.26
CA ARG A 200 -15.58 12.13 -14.79
C ARG A 200 -14.30 12.87 -14.37
N PHE A 201 -13.44 12.27 -13.53
CA PHE A 201 -12.16 12.90 -13.14
C PHE A 201 -11.26 13.20 -14.35
N SER A 202 -11.19 12.27 -15.30
CA SER A 202 -10.40 12.43 -16.53
C SER A 202 -10.95 13.56 -17.41
N ARG A 203 -12.27 13.59 -17.65
CA ARG A 203 -12.94 14.65 -18.43
C ARG A 203 -12.74 16.02 -17.81
N VAL A 204 -12.97 16.15 -16.50
CA VAL A 204 -12.77 17.41 -15.78
C VAL A 204 -11.30 17.85 -15.87
N ARG A 205 -10.35 16.94 -15.67
CA ARG A 205 -8.92 17.26 -15.79
C ARG A 205 -8.56 17.75 -17.18
N ALA A 206 -9.00 17.05 -18.23
CA ALA A 206 -8.73 17.42 -19.62
C ALA A 206 -9.35 18.79 -19.96
N LYS A 207 -10.62 19.03 -19.59
CA LYS A 207 -11.32 20.31 -19.82
C LYS A 207 -10.66 21.48 -19.08
N VAL A 208 -10.12 21.26 -17.89
CA VAL A 208 -9.42 22.32 -17.15
C VAL A 208 -8.01 22.54 -17.71
N GLN A 209 -7.31 21.48 -18.11
CA GLN A 209 -5.98 21.57 -18.72
C GLN A 209 -6.00 22.29 -20.06
N SER A 210 -7.03 22.08 -20.89
CA SER A 210 -7.15 22.74 -22.20
C SER A 210 -7.24 24.27 -22.09
N LYS A 211 -7.78 24.81 -20.99
CA LYS A 211 -7.92 26.27 -20.79
C LYS A 211 -6.59 27.02 -20.63
N ARG A 212 -5.52 26.35 -20.18
CA ARG A 212 -4.15 26.92 -20.00
C ARG A 212 -3.99 28.24 -19.19
N THR A 213 -5.04 28.75 -18.54
CA THR A 213 -5.03 29.99 -17.73
C THR A 213 -4.43 29.86 -16.32
N ARG A 214 -4.13 30.99 -15.66
CA ARG A 214 -3.69 31.01 -14.24
C ARG A 214 -4.76 30.43 -13.29
N SER A 215 -6.03 30.71 -13.55
CA SER A 215 -7.17 30.18 -12.80
C SER A 215 -7.34 28.67 -12.99
N SER A 216 -7.14 28.15 -14.20
CA SER A 216 -7.18 26.70 -14.46
C SER A 216 -6.05 25.96 -13.74
N ARG A 217 -4.83 26.51 -13.73
CA ARG A 217 -3.70 25.97 -12.95
C ARG A 217 -3.99 25.95 -11.44
N ARG A 218 -4.66 26.99 -10.90
CA ARG A 218 -5.11 27.01 -9.49
C ARG A 218 -6.15 25.93 -9.21
N LEU A 219 -7.12 25.74 -10.11
CA LEU A 219 -8.12 24.68 -10.01
C LEU A 219 -7.50 23.29 -10.07
N LEU A 220 -6.55 23.03 -10.97
CA LEU A 220 -5.83 21.76 -11.05
C LEU A 220 -5.07 21.45 -9.76
N ARG A 221 -4.43 22.47 -9.15
CA ARG A 221 -3.80 22.31 -7.83
C ARG A 221 -4.80 21.93 -6.75
N ARG A 222 -5.99 22.54 -6.74
CA ARG A 222 -7.08 22.21 -5.80
C ARG A 222 -7.62 20.79 -6.01
N LEU A 223 -7.79 20.36 -7.27
CA LEU A 223 -8.28 19.02 -7.61
C LEU A 223 -7.22 17.92 -7.47
N SER A 224 -5.95 18.30 -7.31
CA SER A 224 -4.83 17.36 -7.23
C SER A 224 -5.02 16.34 -6.10
N GLY A 225 -4.74 15.08 -6.42
CA GLY A 225 -4.85 13.96 -5.49
C GLY A 225 -6.28 13.49 -5.16
N ARG A 226 -7.34 14.14 -5.67
CA ARG A 226 -8.73 13.72 -5.39
C ARG A 226 -9.03 12.31 -5.90
N GLU A 227 -8.63 12.01 -7.13
CA GLU A 227 -8.76 10.66 -7.74
C GLU A 227 -7.99 9.61 -6.90
N ARG A 228 -6.75 9.91 -6.51
CA ARG A 228 -5.94 9.03 -5.66
C ARG A 228 -6.60 8.75 -4.30
N ARG A 229 -7.15 9.78 -3.65
CA ARG A 229 -7.86 9.64 -2.37
C ARG A 229 -9.11 8.76 -2.52
N TYR A 230 -9.87 8.95 -3.60
CA TYR A 230 -11.02 8.10 -3.90
C TYR A 230 -10.62 6.63 -4.11
N GLN A 231 -9.59 6.36 -4.93
CA GLN A 231 -9.07 5.00 -5.12
C GLN A 231 -8.56 4.38 -3.82
N THR A 232 -7.87 5.16 -3.00
CA THR A 232 -7.35 4.71 -1.70
C THR A 232 -8.48 4.35 -0.75
N TRP A 233 -9.52 5.19 -0.66
CA TRP A 233 -10.73 4.91 0.12
C TRP A 233 -11.42 3.62 -0.31
N LEU A 234 -11.61 3.45 -1.63
CA LEU A 234 -12.23 2.26 -2.21
C LEU A 234 -11.44 0.99 -1.86
N ASN A 235 -10.11 1.01 -2.07
CA ASN A 235 -9.25 -0.14 -1.76
C ASN A 235 -9.24 -0.44 -0.26
N HIS A 236 -9.34 0.57 0.62
CA HIS A 236 -9.49 0.32 2.06
C HIS A 236 -10.82 -0.37 2.39
N ASN A 237 -11.92 0.01 1.74
CA ASN A 237 -13.21 -0.65 1.98
C ASN A 237 -13.17 -2.10 1.51
N ILE A 238 -12.71 -2.35 0.28
CA ILE A 238 -12.62 -3.71 -0.30
C ILE A 238 -11.73 -4.60 0.56
N SER A 239 -10.52 -4.13 0.89
CA SER A 239 -9.60 -4.90 1.76
C SER A 239 -10.19 -5.19 3.14
N LYS A 240 -10.91 -4.24 3.75
CA LYS A 240 -11.55 -4.46 5.06
C LYS A 240 -12.63 -5.55 4.95
N THR A 241 -13.42 -5.49 3.89
CA THR A 241 -14.50 -6.45 3.65
C THR A 241 -13.96 -7.85 3.39
N LEU A 242 -12.95 -7.99 2.51
CA LEU A 242 -12.32 -9.28 2.22
C LEU A 242 -11.74 -9.95 3.48
N VAL A 243 -11.00 -9.18 4.28
CA VAL A 243 -10.40 -9.69 5.53
C VAL A 243 -11.49 -10.10 6.52
N ARG A 244 -12.55 -9.31 6.65
CA ARG A 244 -13.69 -9.65 7.53
C ARG A 244 -14.37 -10.94 7.09
N ASP A 245 -14.61 -11.11 5.80
CA ASP A 245 -15.28 -12.31 5.28
C ASP A 245 -14.41 -13.56 5.49
N ALA A 246 -13.11 -13.46 5.22
CA ALA A 246 -12.16 -14.54 5.46
C ALA A 246 -12.06 -14.90 6.94
N GLN A 247 -12.00 -13.89 7.81
CA GLN A 247 -11.98 -14.07 9.27
C GLN A 247 -13.25 -14.76 9.77
N ALA A 248 -14.43 -14.37 9.27
CA ALA A 248 -15.71 -14.94 9.69
C ALA A 248 -15.84 -16.45 9.43
N ILE A 249 -15.19 -16.96 8.37
CA ILE A 249 -15.25 -18.38 8.01
C ILE A 249 -13.96 -19.16 8.31
N GLY A 250 -12.95 -18.50 8.89
CA GLY A 250 -11.63 -19.06 9.13
C GLY A 250 -10.88 -19.46 7.85
N ALA A 251 -11.02 -18.69 6.77
CA ALA A 251 -10.38 -18.95 5.48
C ALA A 251 -9.12 -18.09 5.25
N ALA A 252 -8.23 -18.57 4.38
CA ALA A 252 -7.14 -17.79 3.82
C ALA A 252 -7.61 -16.99 2.60
N LEU A 253 -6.93 -15.90 2.29
CA LEU A 253 -7.16 -15.12 1.07
C LEU A 253 -6.09 -15.47 0.04
N ALA A 254 -6.49 -15.88 -1.17
CA ALA A 254 -5.57 -16.14 -2.27
C ALA A 254 -5.70 -15.07 -3.35
N PHE A 255 -4.57 -14.54 -3.82
CA PHE A 255 -4.48 -13.57 -4.92
C PHE A 255 -3.49 -14.05 -5.95
N GLU A 256 -3.69 -13.65 -7.20
CA GLU A 256 -2.65 -13.78 -8.21
C GLU A 256 -1.43 -12.90 -7.92
N ASP A 257 -0.24 -13.43 -8.19
CA ASP A 257 0.96 -12.63 -8.21
C ASP A 257 1.12 -11.86 -9.53
N LEU A 258 0.46 -10.70 -9.58
CA LEU A 258 0.50 -9.77 -10.70
C LEU A 258 1.81 -8.96 -10.81
N THR A 259 2.89 -9.39 -10.17
CA THR A 259 4.19 -8.71 -10.23
C THR A 259 4.72 -8.75 -11.66
N GLY A 260 5.24 -7.63 -12.19
CA GLY A 260 5.79 -7.55 -13.55
C GLY A 260 4.79 -7.38 -14.71
N ILE A 261 3.47 -7.54 -14.48
CA ILE A 261 2.45 -7.41 -15.55
C ILE A 261 2.50 -6.06 -16.28
N ARG A 262 2.88 -4.99 -15.57
CA ARG A 262 2.99 -3.66 -16.18
C ARG A 262 4.10 -3.58 -17.23
N ASP A 263 5.19 -4.30 -17.02
CA ASP A 263 6.34 -4.27 -17.92
C ASP A 263 5.97 -4.99 -19.22
N CYS A 264 5.34 -6.15 -19.13
CA CYS A 264 4.77 -6.87 -20.28
C CYS A 264 3.72 -6.04 -21.04
N LEU A 265 2.81 -5.37 -20.33
CA LEU A 265 1.76 -4.55 -20.97
C LEU A 265 2.33 -3.29 -21.63
N ASN A 266 3.43 -2.74 -21.13
CA ASN A 266 4.06 -1.54 -21.70
C ASN A 266 4.83 -1.83 -23.00
N GLN A 267 5.19 -3.10 -23.26
CA GLN A 267 5.82 -3.52 -24.52
C GLN A 267 4.83 -3.60 -25.69
N LYS A 268 3.52 -3.71 -25.44
CA LYS A 268 2.48 -3.79 -26.49
C LYS A 268 1.94 -2.41 -26.86
N SER A 269 1.74 -2.17 -28.17
CA SER A 269 1.07 -0.97 -28.66
C SER A 269 -0.37 -0.92 -28.14
N ARG A 270 -0.74 0.20 -27.48
CA ARG A 270 -2.04 0.38 -26.84
C ARG A 270 -2.54 1.80 -27.03
N SER A 271 -3.86 1.93 -27.16
CA SER A 271 -4.50 3.25 -27.22
C SER A 271 -4.23 4.06 -25.95
N LYS A 272 -4.29 5.40 -26.06
CA LYS A 272 -4.12 6.30 -24.91
C LYS A 272 -5.15 6.03 -23.80
N ALA A 273 -6.38 5.70 -24.20
CA ALA A 273 -7.46 5.34 -23.27
C ALA A 273 -7.14 4.04 -22.52
N GLU A 274 -6.65 3.03 -23.24
CA GLU A 274 -6.33 1.74 -22.67
C GLU A 274 -5.13 1.80 -21.71
N ARG A 275 -4.06 2.51 -22.10
CA ARG A 275 -2.91 2.78 -21.23
C ARG A 275 -3.34 3.46 -19.93
N ARG A 276 -4.20 4.49 -20.01
CA ARG A 276 -4.74 5.17 -18.82
C ARG A 276 -5.52 4.21 -17.92
N ARG A 277 -6.46 3.42 -18.47
CA ARG A 277 -7.30 2.50 -17.68
C ARG A 277 -6.44 1.45 -16.95
N THR A 278 -5.41 0.94 -17.62
CA THR A 278 -4.50 -0.07 -17.07
C THR A 278 -3.58 0.52 -16.00
N ASN A 279 -2.96 1.66 -16.29
CA ASN A 279 -1.96 2.27 -15.40
C ASN A 279 -2.60 2.91 -14.15
N ASN A 280 -3.88 3.31 -14.25
CA ASN A 280 -4.62 3.84 -13.11
C ASN A 280 -5.06 2.76 -12.12
N TRP A 281 -4.85 1.48 -12.41
CA TRP A 281 -5.21 0.43 -11.49
C TRP A 281 -4.11 0.15 -10.47
N ALA A 282 -4.48 0.22 -9.18
CA ALA A 282 -3.58 0.05 -8.06
C ALA A 282 -3.78 -1.33 -7.41
N PHE A 283 -3.69 -2.41 -8.20
CA PHE A 283 -3.78 -3.80 -7.72
C PHE A 283 -2.81 -4.02 -6.55
N TYR A 284 -1.59 -3.53 -6.72
CA TYR A 284 -0.57 -3.52 -5.69
C TYR A 284 -1.03 -2.84 -4.40
N GLN A 285 -1.69 -1.68 -4.48
CA GLN A 285 -2.19 -0.99 -3.29
C GLN A 285 -3.26 -1.81 -2.56
N LEU A 286 -4.18 -2.44 -3.31
CA LEU A 286 -5.18 -3.32 -2.71
C LEU A 286 -4.54 -4.53 -2.02
N ARG A 287 -3.59 -5.21 -2.68
CA ARG A 287 -2.80 -6.31 -2.09
C ARG A 287 -2.08 -5.87 -0.82
N MET A 288 -1.41 -4.71 -0.84
CA MET A 288 -0.75 -4.16 0.34
C MET A 288 -1.73 -3.90 1.48
N PHE A 289 -2.93 -3.40 1.16
CA PHE A 289 -3.96 -3.14 2.17
C PHE A 289 -4.57 -4.41 2.74
N VAL A 290 -4.75 -5.44 1.92
CA VAL A 290 -5.18 -6.76 2.39
C VAL A 290 -4.09 -7.34 3.26
N ALA A 291 -2.83 -7.36 2.82
CA ALA A 291 -1.73 -7.98 3.55
C ALA A 291 -1.59 -7.46 4.99
N TYR A 292 -1.55 -6.13 5.20
CA TYR A 292 -1.42 -5.62 6.57
C TYR A 292 -2.68 -5.84 7.41
N LYS A 293 -3.88 -5.74 6.84
CA LYS A 293 -5.12 -5.95 7.60
C LYS A 293 -5.32 -7.42 7.95
N ALA A 294 -4.97 -8.31 7.03
CA ALA A 294 -5.03 -9.75 7.21
C ALA A 294 -4.06 -10.16 8.31
N ALA A 295 -2.82 -9.65 8.30
CA ALA A 295 -1.86 -9.87 9.39
C ALA A 295 -2.39 -9.40 10.76
N ILE A 296 -2.96 -8.20 10.86
CA ILE A 296 -3.61 -7.74 12.11
C ILE A 296 -4.75 -8.67 12.54
N ALA A 297 -5.52 -9.21 11.59
CA ALA A 297 -6.66 -10.08 11.86
C ALA A 297 -6.30 -11.58 12.02
N GLY A 298 -5.03 -11.96 11.83
CA GLY A 298 -4.60 -13.38 11.81
C GLY A 298 -5.04 -14.17 10.57
N VAL A 299 -5.46 -13.49 9.51
CA VAL A 299 -5.89 -14.12 8.26
C VAL A 299 -4.68 -14.40 7.36
N PRO A 300 -4.44 -15.65 6.93
CA PRO A 300 -3.35 -15.97 6.01
C PRO A 300 -3.62 -15.40 4.62
N VAL A 301 -2.57 -14.89 3.97
CA VAL A 301 -2.63 -14.41 2.58
C VAL A 301 -1.65 -15.21 1.74
N VAL A 302 -2.15 -15.80 0.66
CA VAL A 302 -1.38 -16.62 -0.28
C VAL A 302 -1.33 -15.94 -1.63
N LEU A 303 -0.17 -16.02 -2.28
CA LEU A 303 0.03 -15.57 -3.65
C LEU A 303 0.17 -16.79 -4.54
N VAL A 304 -0.60 -16.83 -5.63
CA VAL A 304 -0.58 -17.92 -6.61
C VAL A 304 -0.06 -17.42 -7.96
N PRO A 305 0.57 -18.28 -8.78
CA PRO A 305 0.97 -17.90 -10.12
C PRO A 305 -0.23 -17.47 -10.98
N PRO A 306 -0.14 -16.37 -11.75
CA PRO A 306 -1.24 -15.90 -12.61
C PRO A 306 -1.44 -16.75 -13.88
N ALA A 307 -0.57 -17.74 -14.13
CA ALA A 307 -0.63 -18.53 -15.35
C ALA A 307 -1.89 -19.41 -15.38
N TYR A 308 -2.62 -19.37 -16.49
CA TYR A 308 -3.79 -20.21 -16.79
C TYR A 308 -5.02 -20.08 -15.88
N THR A 309 -4.99 -19.23 -14.87
CA THR A 309 -6.13 -18.98 -13.95
C THR A 309 -7.39 -18.54 -14.68
N SER A 310 -7.25 -17.70 -15.71
CA SER A 310 -8.34 -17.20 -16.55
C SER A 310 -8.73 -18.14 -17.70
N GLN A 311 -7.99 -19.22 -17.93
CA GLN A 311 -8.22 -20.18 -19.03
C GLN A 311 -8.74 -21.53 -18.53
N THR A 312 -8.47 -21.87 -17.27
CA THR A 312 -8.85 -23.14 -16.65
C THR A 312 -10.30 -23.11 -16.21
N CYS A 313 -11.07 -24.16 -16.49
CA CYS A 313 -12.41 -24.30 -15.92
C CYS A 313 -12.32 -24.75 -14.46
N HIS A 314 -12.96 -24.04 -13.53
CA HIS A 314 -12.90 -24.41 -12.10
C HIS A 314 -13.62 -25.73 -11.76
N LYS A 315 -14.57 -26.16 -12.61
CA LYS A 315 -15.34 -27.41 -12.41
C LYS A 315 -14.55 -28.66 -12.78
N CYS A 316 -13.91 -28.66 -13.95
CA CYS A 316 -13.23 -29.85 -14.49
C CYS A 316 -11.72 -29.68 -14.67
N LEU A 317 -11.17 -28.51 -14.34
CA LEU A 317 -9.75 -28.17 -14.47
C LEU A 317 -9.20 -28.23 -15.91
N HIS A 318 -10.07 -28.36 -16.91
CA HIS A 318 -9.68 -28.39 -18.31
C HIS A 318 -9.31 -27.00 -18.81
N ILE A 319 -8.21 -26.93 -19.57
CA ILE A 319 -7.76 -25.76 -20.33
C ILE A 319 -8.04 -26.04 -21.80
N HIS A 320 -8.33 -25.01 -22.59
CA HIS A 320 -8.57 -25.17 -24.02
C HIS A 320 -7.42 -25.98 -24.69
N PRO A 321 -7.73 -27.02 -25.50
CA PRO A 321 -6.70 -27.92 -26.04
C PRO A 321 -5.74 -27.23 -27.01
N GLU A 322 -6.26 -26.27 -27.79
CA GLU A 322 -5.45 -25.43 -28.66
C GLU A 322 -4.72 -24.32 -27.88
N ARG A 323 -3.39 -24.23 -28.09
CA ARG A 323 -2.53 -23.25 -27.43
C ARG A 323 -2.92 -21.82 -27.82
N GLY A 324 -3.11 -20.97 -26.81
CA GLY A 324 -3.43 -19.56 -27.00
C GLY A 324 -4.92 -19.26 -27.19
N LYS A 325 -5.77 -20.28 -27.35
CA LYS A 325 -7.23 -20.14 -27.29
C LYS A 325 -7.73 -20.28 -25.86
N SER A 326 -8.93 -19.74 -25.61
CA SER A 326 -9.58 -19.79 -24.30
C SER A 326 -11.09 -19.96 -24.50
N TYR A 327 -11.72 -20.67 -23.56
CA TYR A 327 -13.18 -20.74 -23.44
C TYR A 327 -13.82 -19.43 -22.94
N ARG A 328 -13.00 -18.45 -22.56
CA ARG A 328 -13.45 -17.13 -22.13
C ARG A 328 -13.83 -16.28 -23.34
N ASN A 329 -15.05 -15.75 -23.32
CA ASN A 329 -15.50 -14.69 -24.21
C ASN A 329 -15.97 -13.47 -23.40
N GLY A 330 -15.07 -12.52 -23.18
CA GLY A 330 -15.37 -11.31 -22.41
C GLY A 330 -15.67 -11.62 -20.93
N LYS A 331 -16.93 -11.45 -20.53
CA LYS A 331 -17.43 -11.77 -19.18
C LYS A 331 -18.00 -13.18 -19.07
N SER A 332 -18.31 -13.84 -20.19
CA SER A 332 -18.79 -15.22 -20.17
C SER A 332 -17.63 -16.19 -20.28
N PHE A 333 -17.74 -17.33 -19.59
CA PHE A 333 -16.88 -18.48 -19.74
C PHE A 333 -17.75 -19.71 -19.97
N LYS A 334 -17.55 -20.40 -21.10
CA LYS A 334 -18.29 -21.61 -21.45
C LYS A 334 -17.33 -22.76 -21.75
N CYS A 335 -17.20 -23.69 -20.82
CA CYS A 335 -16.28 -24.82 -20.95
C CYS A 335 -16.74 -25.79 -22.04
N GLY A 336 -15.91 -26.00 -23.07
CA GLY A 336 -16.18 -26.99 -24.12
C GLY A 336 -16.03 -28.44 -23.68
N HIS A 337 -15.49 -28.71 -22.48
CA HIS A 337 -15.28 -30.07 -21.96
C HIS A 337 -16.41 -30.54 -21.04
N CYS A 338 -16.73 -29.77 -19.98
CA CYS A 338 -17.77 -30.15 -19.01
C CYS A 338 -19.10 -29.40 -19.20
N GLY A 339 -19.18 -28.47 -20.15
CA GLY A 339 -20.39 -27.69 -20.42
C GLY A 339 -20.69 -26.57 -19.41
N TRP A 340 -19.89 -26.41 -18.35
CA TRP A 340 -20.12 -25.33 -17.38
C TRP A 340 -20.09 -23.94 -18.04
N GLU A 341 -21.09 -23.13 -17.72
CA GLU A 341 -21.23 -21.76 -18.19
C GLU A 341 -21.45 -20.79 -17.03
N GLY A 342 -20.80 -19.63 -17.06
CA GLY A 342 -20.98 -18.60 -16.05
C GLY A 342 -20.04 -17.40 -16.23
N ASP A 343 -19.94 -16.59 -15.18
CA ASP A 343 -19.06 -15.42 -15.17
C ASP A 343 -17.57 -15.83 -15.16
N ALA A 344 -16.79 -15.25 -16.07
CA ALA A 344 -15.38 -15.58 -16.25
C ALA A 344 -14.50 -15.13 -15.07
N ASP A 345 -14.83 -14.01 -14.44
CA ASP A 345 -14.07 -13.49 -13.29
C ASP A 345 -14.42 -14.33 -12.03
N HIS A 346 -15.66 -14.82 -11.91
CA HIS A 346 -16.01 -15.83 -10.90
C HIS A 346 -15.28 -17.15 -11.11
N ASN A 347 -15.23 -17.66 -12.34
CA ASN A 347 -14.46 -18.86 -12.66
C ASN A 347 -12.98 -18.71 -12.28
N ALA A 348 -12.36 -17.58 -12.65
CA ALA A 348 -10.98 -17.28 -12.27
C ALA A 348 -10.80 -17.24 -10.74
N ALA A 349 -11.72 -16.59 -10.01
CA ALA A 349 -11.68 -16.55 -8.55
C ALA A 349 -11.78 -17.95 -7.90
N GLN A 350 -12.57 -18.86 -8.47
CA GLN A 350 -12.65 -20.26 -8.03
C GLN A 350 -11.33 -21.01 -8.31
N VAL A 351 -10.74 -20.85 -9.49
CA VAL A 351 -9.44 -21.46 -9.81
C VAL A 351 -8.33 -20.96 -8.87
N ILE A 352 -8.28 -19.65 -8.60
CA ILE A 352 -7.34 -19.04 -7.64
C ILE A 352 -7.55 -19.62 -6.24
N SER A 353 -8.81 -19.87 -5.85
CA SER A 353 -9.13 -20.49 -4.57
C SER A 353 -8.55 -21.90 -4.46
N LEU A 354 -8.74 -22.72 -5.50
CA LEU A 354 -8.22 -24.08 -5.59
C LEU A 354 -6.68 -24.10 -5.54
N LEU A 355 -6.02 -23.21 -6.29
CA LEU A 355 -4.56 -23.05 -6.26
C LEU A 355 -4.06 -22.57 -4.90
N GLY A 356 -4.78 -21.67 -4.23
CA GLY A 356 -4.41 -21.22 -2.90
C GLY A 356 -4.54 -22.33 -1.86
N ALA A 357 -5.51 -23.22 -2.02
CA ALA A 357 -5.72 -24.36 -1.13
C ALA A 357 -4.59 -25.40 -1.26
N THR A 358 -4.06 -25.61 -2.47
CA THR A 358 -2.91 -26.52 -2.64
C THR A 358 -1.63 -26.00 -2.01
N VAL A 359 -1.36 -24.69 -2.10
CA VAL A 359 -0.19 -24.07 -1.46
C VAL A 359 -0.25 -24.16 0.08
N ASN A 360 -1.45 -24.11 0.66
CA ASN A 360 -1.65 -24.20 2.10
C ASN A 360 -1.76 -25.63 2.65
N SER A 361 -1.87 -26.65 1.79
CA SER A 361 -2.02 -28.04 2.21
C SER A 361 -0.64 -28.70 2.40
N PRO A 362 -0.37 -29.36 3.55
CA PRO A 362 0.87 -30.11 3.76
C PRO A 362 0.93 -31.44 2.98
N GLU A 363 -0.18 -31.90 2.42
CA GLU A 363 -0.29 -33.16 1.68
C GLU A 363 -0.77 -32.91 0.24
N ILE A 364 -0.13 -33.64 -0.69
CA ILE A 364 -0.41 -33.88 -2.13
C ILE A 364 -1.37 -32.88 -2.82
N PRO A 365 -0.93 -32.17 -3.89
CA PRO A 365 -1.80 -31.25 -4.64
C PRO A 365 -3.09 -31.95 -5.11
N LYS A 366 -4.25 -31.48 -4.62
CA LYS A 366 -5.59 -31.96 -5.04
C LYS A 366 -5.98 -31.53 -6.47
N LEU A 367 -5.06 -30.92 -7.20
CA LEU A 367 -5.20 -30.51 -8.60
C LEU A 367 -4.60 -31.60 -9.50
N SER A 368 -5.09 -32.82 -9.36
CA SER A 368 -4.79 -33.92 -10.28
C SER A 368 -5.99 -34.12 -11.20
N CYS A 369 -5.74 -34.21 -12.51
CA CYS A 369 -6.73 -34.77 -13.42
C CYS A 369 -6.88 -36.26 -13.07
N PRO A 370 -8.10 -36.80 -12.87
CA PRO A 370 -8.28 -38.25 -12.84
C PRO A 370 -7.83 -38.78 -14.21
N LEU A 371 -6.72 -39.51 -14.23
CA LEU A 371 -6.19 -40.09 -15.45
C LEU A 371 -7.16 -41.17 -15.94
N GLY A 372 -7.98 -40.84 -16.94
CA GLY A 372 -8.42 -41.84 -17.91
C GLY A 372 -7.20 -42.33 -18.72
N PRO A 373 -7.27 -43.50 -19.39
CA PRO A 373 -6.10 -44.26 -19.84
C PRO A 373 -5.31 -43.67 -21.03
N LEU A 374 -5.20 -42.35 -21.19
CA LEU A 374 -4.46 -41.74 -22.30
C LEU A 374 -3.72 -40.46 -21.87
N GLY A 375 -2.38 -40.53 -21.87
CA GLY A 375 -1.54 -39.44 -22.38
C GLY A 375 -0.97 -38.43 -21.36
N ILE A 376 0.27 -38.67 -21.00
CA ILE A 376 1.20 -37.90 -20.15
C ILE A 376 1.37 -36.42 -20.59
N GLY A 377 1.46 -35.52 -19.60
CA GLY A 377 2.34 -34.34 -19.69
C GLY A 377 1.66 -32.98 -19.46
N ILE A 378 1.93 -32.38 -18.30
CA ILE A 378 1.77 -30.93 -18.12
C ILE A 378 2.69 -30.26 -19.15
N LYS A 379 2.11 -29.53 -20.12
CA LYS A 379 2.89 -28.80 -21.11
C LYS A 379 3.72 -27.71 -20.41
N PRO A 380 5.01 -27.54 -20.77
CA PRO A 380 5.84 -26.49 -20.21
C PRO A 380 5.28 -25.10 -20.54
N ALA A 381 5.59 -24.13 -19.68
CA ALA A 381 5.15 -22.76 -19.79
C ALA A 381 5.48 -22.18 -21.19
N PRO A 382 4.54 -21.51 -21.88
CA PRO A 382 4.88 -20.72 -23.04
C PRO A 382 5.78 -19.57 -22.55
N CYS A 383 7.01 -19.50 -23.08
CA CYS A 383 7.72 -18.23 -23.16
C CYS A 383 6.75 -17.20 -23.76
N ALA A 384 6.50 -16.13 -22.99
CA ALA A 384 5.61 -15.04 -23.35
C ALA A 384 6.42 -13.81 -23.74
#